data_AF-A0A8I1RXD5-F1
#
_entry.id   AF-A0A8I1RXD5-F1
#
_cell.length_a   1.000
_cell.length_b   1.000
_cell.length_c   1.000
_cell.angle_alpha   90.00
_cell.angle_beta   90.00
_cell.angle_gamma   90.00
#
_symmetry.space_group_name_H-M   'P 1'
#
loop_
_entity.id
_entity.type
_entity.pdbx_description
1 polymer ?
#
loop_
_entity_poly.entity_id
_entity_poly.type
_entity_poly.pdbx_seq_one_letter_code
_entity_poly.pdbx_strand_id
1 'polypeptide(L)'
;MPRRNNISPELDAKTKDWVRALLRVEMTEKKITYKQLVDLLRFAGLEEKEINLRNKITRGELSAANLLLCLKVMGTRTVNLERWVLSTETDWNIDRALADDLVKVLDRDDQAGLYTLLIGEIATPVTITLERRSSSNATAYTVSHAIKTPALAEPHRANVQSDANPERALRRAIRGLTSYYRLAVDAGHSPSGDWLIPTEELGPKPKYDAVGHRIS
;
A
#
# COMPACT_ATOMS: atom_id res chain seq x y z
N MET A 1 -23.85 3.43 32.39
CA MET A 1 -24.15 3.79 30.98
C MET A 1 -22.88 4.37 30.36
N PRO A 2 -22.18 3.68 29.44
CA PRO A 2 -21.06 4.34 28.77
C PRO A 2 -21.64 5.37 27.79
N ARG A 3 -21.24 6.64 27.95
CA ARG A 3 -21.57 7.71 27.00
C ARG A 3 -20.99 7.31 25.65
N ARG A 4 -21.85 7.09 24.63
CA ARG A 4 -21.39 7.00 23.24
C ARG A 4 -20.66 8.31 22.92
N ASN A 5 -19.36 8.21 22.65
CA ASN A 5 -18.56 9.34 22.21
C ASN A 5 -19.21 9.91 20.94
N ASN A 6 -19.54 11.20 20.96
CA ASN A 6 -20.24 11.91 19.88
C ASN A 6 -19.24 12.40 18.81
N ILE A 7 -18.30 11.53 18.41
CA ILE A 7 -17.31 11.81 17.37
C ILE A 7 -17.85 11.32 16.02
N SER A 8 -17.64 12.12 14.97
CA SER A 8 -18.02 11.72 13.63
C SER A 8 -17.18 10.51 13.17
N PRO A 9 -17.70 9.64 12.30
CA PRO A 9 -16.97 8.45 11.82
C PRO A 9 -15.62 8.79 11.17
N GLU A 10 -15.57 9.92 10.46
CA GLU A 10 -14.37 10.48 9.86
C GLU A 10 -13.33 10.92 10.90
N LEU A 11 -13.75 11.55 12.00
CA LEU A 11 -12.84 11.96 13.08
C LEU A 11 -12.36 10.76 13.89
N ASP A 12 -13.20 9.75 14.10
CA ASP A 12 -12.82 8.48 14.72
C ASP A 12 -11.75 7.75 13.90
N ALA A 13 -11.96 7.64 12.59
CA ALA A 13 -10.98 7.06 11.67
C ALA A 13 -9.65 7.82 11.71
N LYS A 14 -9.70 9.15 11.62
CA LYS A 14 -8.50 10.01 11.66
C LYS A 14 -7.75 9.89 12.99
N THR A 15 -8.47 9.82 14.11
CA THR A 15 -7.87 9.66 15.44
C THR A 15 -7.19 8.30 15.59
N LYS A 16 -7.82 7.24 15.07
CA LYS A 16 -7.21 5.91 15.02
C LYS A 16 -5.90 5.97 14.22
N ASP A 17 -5.90 6.58 13.04
CA ASP A 17 -4.70 6.74 12.20
C ASP A 17 -3.56 7.43 12.94
N TRP A 18 -3.85 8.48 13.72
CA TRP A 18 -2.85 9.14 14.56
C TRP A 18 -2.22 8.21 15.61
N VAL A 19 -3.04 7.38 16.28
CA VAL A 19 -2.55 6.42 17.28
C VAL A 19 -1.60 5.40 16.65
N ARG A 20 -1.93 4.91 15.45
CA ARG A 20 -1.11 3.93 14.71
C ARG A 20 0.22 4.53 14.27
N ALA A 21 0.15 5.72 13.67
CA ALA A 21 1.31 6.44 13.15
C ALA A 21 2.30 6.79 14.28
N LEU A 22 1.79 7.32 15.39
CA LEU A 22 2.59 7.64 16.58
C LEU A 22 3.46 6.45 17.01
N LEU A 23 2.86 5.28 17.21
CA LEU A 23 3.61 4.10 17.66
C LEU A 23 4.57 3.58 16.59
N ARG A 24 4.17 3.55 15.32
CA ARG A 24 5.03 3.03 14.24
C ARG A 24 6.28 3.86 14.01
N VAL A 25 6.14 5.18 14.02
CA VAL A 25 7.28 6.07 13.81
C VAL A 25 8.21 6.02 15.02
N GLU A 26 7.68 6.03 16.26
CA GLU A 26 8.49 5.85 17.47
C GLU A 26 9.25 4.50 17.49
N MET A 27 8.59 3.41 17.10
CA MET A 27 9.23 2.10 16.95
C MET A 27 10.35 2.13 15.90
N THR A 28 10.13 2.82 14.78
CA THR A 28 11.12 2.93 13.69
C THR A 28 12.35 3.72 14.14
N GLU A 29 12.17 4.88 14.79
CA GLU A 29 13.27 5.72 15.28
C GLU A 29 14.13 5.00 16.32
N LYS A 30 13.47 4.23 17.18
CA LYS A 30 14.14 3.46 18.24
C LYS A 30 14.64 2.10 17.76
N LYS A 31 14.37 1.76 16.51
CA LYS A 31 14.73 0.47 15.88
C LYS A 31 14.18 -0.73 16.68
N ILE A 32 12.96 -0.58 17.21
CA ILE A 32 12.27 -1.58 18.02
C ILE A 32 11.28 -2.34 17.15
N THR A 33 11.37 -3.67 17.17
CA THR A 33 10.40 -4.58 16.55
C THR A 33 9.20 -4.84 17.47
N TYR A 34 8.09 -5.37 16.92
CA TYR A 34 6.94 -5.77 17.73
C TYR A 34 7.31 -6.79 18.81
N LYS A 35 8.20 -7.73 18.49
CA LYS A 35 8.70 -8.73 19.45
C LYS A 35 9.41 -8.06 20.63
N GLN A 36 10.33 -7.14 20.35
CA GLN A 36 11.05 -6.40 21.39
C GLN A 36 10.11 -5.51 22.22
N LEU A 37 9.12 -4.87 21.60
CA LEU A 37 8.12 -4.10 22.33
C LEU A 37 7.31 -4.99 23.28
N VAL A 38 6.91 -6.19 22.86
CA VAL A 38 6.25 -7.16 23.74
C VAL A 38 7.14 -7.55 24.91
N ASP A 39 8.43 -7.81 24.67
CA ASP A 39 9.36 -8.17 25.73
C ASP A 39 9.52 -7.02 26.73
N LEU A 40 9.62 -5.77 26.26
CA LEU A 40 9.67 -4.57 27.09
C LEU A 40 8.38 -4.38 27.92
N LEU A 41 7.21 -4.61 27.33
CA LEU A 41 5.93 -4.55 28.05
C LEU A 41 5.84 -5.63 29.13
N ARG A 42 6.36 -6.84 28.86
CA ARG A 42 6.44 -7.92 29.85
C ARG A 42 7.30 -7.52 31.04
N PHE A 43 8.45 -6.89 30.83
CA PHE A 43 9.28 -6.35 31.92
C PHE A 43 8.56 -5.28 32.74
N ALA A 44 7.63 -4.54 32.14
CA ALA A 44 6.78 -3.57 32.83
C ALA A 44 5.53 -4.18 33.49
N GLY A 45 5.38 -5.50 33.47
CA GLY A 45 4.26 -6.22 34.10
C GLY A 45 3.02 -6.39 33.21
N LEU A 46 3.09 -6.08 31.91
CA LEU A 46 2.00 -6.31 30.96
C LEU A 46 2.34 -7.49 30.05
N GLU A 47 1.68 -8.63 30.26
CA GLU A 47 1.77 -9.75 29.33
C GLU A 47 0.87 -9.54 28.11
N GLU A 48 1.48 -9.53 26.93
CA GLU A 48 0.78 -9.40 25.65
C GLU A 48 1.43 -10.32 24.61
N LYS A 49 0.66 -10.81 23.64
CA LYS A 49 1.20 -11.57 22.50
C LYS A 49 1.53 -10.63 21.34
N GLU A 50 2.59 -10.92 20.58
CA GLU A 50 3.00 -10.08 19.43
C GLU A 50 1.86 -9.86 18.43
N ILE A 51 1.11 -10.93 18.11
CA ILE A 51 -0.03 -10.85 17.18
C ILE A 51 -1.16 -9.97 17.73
N ASN A 52 -1.42 -10.02 19.03
CA ASN A 52 -2.46 -9.21 19.67
C ASN A 52 -2.07 -7.74 19.68
N LEU A 53 -0.83 -7.45 20.06
CA LEU A 53 -0.29 -6.09 20.08
C LEU A 53 -0.30 -5.49 18.67
N ARG A 54 0.18 -6.24 17.67
CA ARG A 54 0.15 -5.85 16.26
C ARG A 54 -1.28 -5.55 15.79
N ASN A 55 -2.25 -6.38 16.17
CA ASN A 55 -3.65 -6.17 15.80
C ASN A 55 -4.26 -4.93 16.47
N LYS A 56 -3.98 -4.70 17.76
CA LYS A 56 -4.42 -3.50 18.49
C LYS A 56 -3.83 -2.22 17.89
N ILE A 57 -2.53 -2.23 17.59
CA ILE A 57 -1.85 -1.13 16.89
C ILE A 57 -2.44 -0.97 15.49
N THR A 58 -2.64 -2.03 14.71
CA THR A 58 -3.15 -1.92 13.33
C THR A 58 -4.58 -1.37 13.26
N ARG A 59 -5.40 -1.62 14.28
CA ARG A 59 -6.77 -1.07 14.39
C ARG A 59 -6.83 0.35 14.98
N GLY A 60 -5.75 0.83 15.59
CA GLY A 60 -5.76 2.11 16.31
C GLY A 60 -6.58 2.07 17.61
N GLU A 61 -6.88 0.88 18.12
CA GLU A 61 -7.75 0.65 19.28
C GLU A 61 -6.91 0.27 20.51
N LEU A 62 -6.10 1.22 20.96
CA LEU A 62 -5.34 1.11 22.21
C LEU A 62 -5.99 1.97 23.28
N SER A 63 -6.10 1.43 24.50
CA SER A 63 -6.43 2.26 25.66
C SER A 63 -5.34 3.31 25.84
N ALA A 64 -5.71 4.48 26.37
CA ALA A 64 -4.73 5.52 26.69
C ALA A 64 -3.61 5.01 27.59
N ALA A 65 -3.94 4.15 28.57
CA ALA A 65 -2.97 3.51 29.46
C ALA A 65 -1.95 2.65 28.69
N ASN A 66 -2.41 1.79 27.78
CA ASN A 66 -1.52 0.91 27.01
C ASN A 66 -0.66 1.71 26.01
N LEU A 67 -1.23 2.74 25.40
CA LEU A 67 -0.49 3.64 24.52
C LEU A 67 0.67 4.32 25.27
N LEU A 68 0.36 4.93 26.43
CA LEU A 68 1.37 5.58 27.28
C LEU A 68 2.42 4.59 27.77
N LEU A 69 2.03 3.36 28.13
CA LEU A 69 2.98 2.34 28.54
C LEU A 69 3.92 1.95 27.40
N CYS A 70 3.41 1.74 26.18
CA CYS A 70 4.24 1.47 25.00
C CYS A 70 5.29 2.57 24.78
N LEU A 71 4.86 3.84 24.81
CA LEU A 71 5.76 4.99 24.67
C LEU A 71 6.81 5.01 25.80
N LYS A 72 6.39 4.76 27.04
CA LYS A 72 7.26 4.76 28.21
C LYS A 72 8.34 3.69 28.12
N VAL A 73 7.99 2.45 27.80
CA VAL A 73 8.94 1.33 27.75
C VAL A 73 9.90 1.43 26.55
N MET A 74 9.47 2.07 25.46
CA MET A 74 10.33 2.44 24.34
C MET A 74 11.29 3.59 24.69
N GLY A 75 11.06 4.31 25.79
CA GLY A 75 11.87 5.46 26.19
C GLY A 75 11.49 6.77 25.48
N THR A 76 10.28 6.85 24.92
CA THR A 76 9.75 8.10 24.36
C THR A 76 9.46 9.09 25.50
N ARG A 77 10.12 10.25 25.46
CA ARG A 77 9.98 11.31 26.48
C ARG A 77 9.06 12.44 26.05
N THR A 78 8.95 12.66 24.75
CA THR A 78 8.20 13.76 24.16
C THR A 78 7.46 13.25 22.95
N VAL A 79 6.18 13.62 22.84
CA VAL A 79 5.33 13.33 21.69
C VAL A 79 5.00 14.66 21.04
N ASN A 80 5.51 14.89 19.82
CA ASN A 80 5.18 16.09 19.06
C ASN A 80 4.01 15.78 18.13
N LEU A 81 2.80 16.26 18.47
CA LEU A 81 1.59 15.94 17.71
C LEU A 81 1.65 16.38 16.25
N GLU A 82 2.34 17.48 15.94
CA GLU A 82 2.52 17.98 14.57
C GLU A 82 3.52 17.15 13.77
N ARG A 83 4.46 16.48 14.44
CA ARG A 83 5.44 15.57 13.80
C ARG A 83 4.75 14.37 13.14
N TRP A 84 3.68 13.86 13.76
CA TRP A 84 2.88 12.77 13.21
C TRP A 84 1.80 13.25 12.24
N VAL A 85 1.60 14.58 12.11
CA VAL A 85 0.74 15.16 11.06
C VAL A 85 1.33 14.91 9.67
N LEU A 86 2.66 14.79 9.57
CA LEU A 86 3.35 14.37 8.34
C LEU A 86 3.29 12.86 8.08
N SER A 87 2.68 12.09 8.99
CA SER A 87 2.52 10.64 8.85
C SER A 87 1.11 10.18 9.20
N THR A 88 0.09 11.04 9.06
CA THR A 88 -1.30 10.61 9.30
C THR A 88 -1.66 9.57 8.26
N GLU A 89 -1.74 8.33 8.72
CA GLU A 89 -2.12 7.10 8.03
C GLU A 89 -3.58 7.10 7.52
N THR A 90 -4.09 8.24 7.08
CA THR A 90 -5.12 8.36 6.06
C THR A 90 -4.50 8.62 4.67
N ASP A 91 -3.25 9.11 4.63
CA ASP A 91 -2.40 9.13 3.45
C ASP A 91 -1.75 7.76 3.28
N TRP A 92 -2.43 6.91 2.52
CA TRP A 92 -1.72 6.15 1.50
C TRP A 92 -0.80 7.14 0.81
N ASN A 93 0.50 7.03 1.01
CA ASN A 93 1.40 7.95 0.34
C ASN A 93 1.47 7.50 -1.12
N ILE A 94 0.53 8.01 -1.91
CA ILE A 94 0.46 7.81 -3.35
C ILE A 94 1.80 8.24 -3.97
N ASP A 95 2.47 9.25 -3.43
CA ASP A 95 3.81 9.63 -3.89
C ASP A 95 4.82 8.48 -3.77
N ARG A 96 4.74 7.63 -2.74
CA ARG A 96 5.59 6.42 -2.62
C ARG A 96 5.25 5.35 -3.64
N ALA A 97 3.99 5.25 -4.06
CA ALA A 97 3.61 4.36 -5.14
C ALA A 97 4.11 4.88 -6.50
N LEU A 98 4.14 6.20 -6.66
CA LEU A 98 4.57 6.92 -7.86
C LEU A 98 6.09 7.18 -7.90
N ALA A 99 6.83 6.98 -6.81
CA ALA A 99 8.27 7.25 -6.71
C ALA A 99 9.17 6.25 -7.47
N ASP A 100 8.61 5.37 -8.29
CA ASP A 100 9.38 4.51 -9.18
C ASP A 100 10.07 5.40 -10.24
N ASP A 101 11.36 5.23 -10.44
CA ASP A 101 12.20 6.05 -11.32
C ASP A 101 11.79 5.97 -12.80
N LEU A 102 11.10 4.90 -13.19
CA LEU A 102 10.52 4.74 -14.52
C LEU A 102 9.13 5.37 -14.65
N VAL A 103 8.55 5.97 -13.61
CA VAL A 103 7.22 6.54 -13.68
C VAL A 103 7.30 8.05 -13.88
N LYS A 104 6.70 8.53 -14.97
CA LYS A 104 6.41 9.94 -15.17
C LYS A 104 4.91 10.16 -15.14
N VAL A 105 4.45 10.91 -14.14
CA VAL A 105 3.02 11.23 -13.98
C VAL A 105 2.63 12.32 -14.98
N LEU A 106 1.59 12.06 -15.77
CA LEU A 106 0.99 13.03 -16.69
C LEU A 106 -0.24 13.70 -16.07
N ASP A 107 -1.08 12.91 -15.41
CA ASP A 107 -2.29 13.39 -14.73
C ASP A 107 -2.57 12.54 -13.49
N ARG A 108 -3.15 13.16 -12.47
CA ARG A 108 -3.38 12.55 -11.16
C ARG A 108 -4.61 13.16 -10.51
N ASP A 109 -5.58 12.32 -10.17
CA ASP A 109 -6.73 12.63 -9.35
C ASP A 109 -6.85 11.62 -8.21
N ASP A 110 -6.39 12.03 -7.03
CA ASP A 110 -6.40 11.18 -5.83
C ASP A 110 -7.81 10.89 -5.32
N GLN A 111 -8.76 11.82 -5.54
CA GLN A 111 -10.14 11.67 -5.09
C GLN A 111 -10.91 10.70 -5.99
N ALA A 112 -10.73 10.81 -7.31
CA ALA A 112 -11.30 9.88 -8.28
C ALA A 112 -10.53 8.55 -8.34
N GLY A 113 -9.31 8.50 -7.79
CA GLY A 113 -8.44 7.34 -7.88
C GLY A 113 -7.90 7.10 -9.29
N LEU A 114 -7.73 8.15 -10.09
CA LEU A 114 -7.33 8.08 -11.48
C LEU A 114 -5.90 8.59 -11.67
N TYR A 115 -5.04 7.77 -12.29
CA TYR A 115 -3.63 8.09 -12.49
C TYR A 115 -3.23 7.81 -13.93
N THR A 116 -2.76 8.82 -14.66
CA THR A 116 -2.22 8.67 -16.02
C THR A 116 -0.72 8.92 -15.99
N LEU A 117 0.03 7.96 -16.52
CA LEU A 117 1.49 7.89 -16.37
C LEU A 117 2.17 7.29 -17.60
N LEU A 118 3.41 7.69 -17.83
CA LEU A 118 4.34 7.07 -18.77
C LEU A 118 5.26 6.10 -18.02
N ILE A 119 5.67 5.04 -18.71
CA ILE A 119 6.59 4.01 -18.18
C ILE A 119 7.91 4.06 -18.96
N GLY A 120 8.96 4.51 -18.29
CA GLY A 120 10.30 4.70 -18.83
C GLY A 120 10.27 5.66 -20.03
N GLU A 121 10.88 5.21 -21.12
CA GLU A 121 10.95 5.94 -22.39
C GLU A 121 9.74 5.69 -23.31
N ILE A 122 8.77 4.87 -22.90
CA ILE A 122 7.61 4.56 -23.74
C ILE A 122 6.63 5.74 -23.69
N ALA A 123 6.36 6.34 -24.86
CA ALA A 123 5.51 7.52 -24.98
C ALA A 123 3.99 7.23 -24.88
N THR A 124 3.57 5.96 -24.82
CA THR A 124 2.17 5.55 -24.69
C THR A 124 1.69 5.74 -23.24
N PRO A 125 0.67 6.60 -22.99
CA PRO A 125 0.11 6.78 -21.65
C PRO A 125 -0.63 5.54 -21.15
N VAL A 126 -0.37 5.18 -19.89
CA VAL A 126 -1.09 4.14 -19.16
C VAL A 126 -1.95 4.79 -18.09
N THR A 127 -3.19 4.33 -17.96
CA THR A 127 -4.15 4.79 -16.96
C THR A 127 -4.37 3.70 -15.94
N ILE A 128 -4.28 4.05 -14.66
CA ILE A 128 -4.57 3.19 -13.53
C ILE A 128 -5.75 3.79 -12.78
N THR A 129 -6.80 3.00 -12.56
CA THR A 129 -7.96 3.42 -11.77
C THR A 129 -8.00 2.62 -10.48
N LEU A 130 -8.28 3.28 -9.37
CA LEU A 130 -8.41 2.69 -8.04
C LEU A 130 -9.85 2.86 -7.55
N GLU A 131 -10.46 1.74 -7.14
CA GLU A 131 -11.82 1.73 -6.60
C GLU A 131 -11.82 1.18 -5.19
N ARG A 132 -12.19 2.00 -4.21
CA ARG A 132 -12.25 1.57 -2.82
C ARG A 132 -13.60 0.94 -2.51
N ARG A 133 -13.59 -0.29 -2.00
CA ARG A 133 -14.81 -0.96 -1.54
C ARG A 133 -15.16 -0.51 -0.12
N SER A 134 -16.34 0.07 0.03
CA SER A 134 -16.85 0.58 1.31
C SER A 134 -17.01 -0.50 2.40
N SER A 135 -17.15 -1.78 2.02
CA SER A 135 -17.42 -2.89 2.95
C SER A 135 -16.18 -3.57 3.55
N SER A 136 -15.01 -3.44 2.92
CA SER A 136 -13.82 -4.26 3.27
C SER A 136 -12.51 -3.46 3.37
N ASN A 137 -12.54 -2.15 3.15
CA ASN A 137 -11.36 -1.29 3.02
C ASN A 137 -10.36 -1.75 1.93
N ALA A 138 -10.69 -2.77 1.13
CA ALA A 138 -9.90 -3.22 0.01
C ALA A 138 -10.03 -2.22 -1.15
N THR A 139 -8.93 -1.98 -1.84
CA THR A 139 -8.89 -1.15 -3.04
C THR A 139 -8.65 -2.04 -4.25
N ALA A 140 -9.67 -2.11 -5.09
CA ALA A 140 -9.55 -2.67 -6.41
C ALA A 140 -8.76 -1.73 -7.32
N TYR A 141 -8.09 -2.29 -8.32
CA TYR A 141 -7.43 -1.49 -9.33
C TYR A 141 -7.55 -2.12 -10.71
N THR A 142 -7.56 -1.26 -11.72
CA THR A 142 -7.51 -1.62 -13.14
C THR A 142 -6.36 -0.89 -13.81
N VAL A 143 -5.84 -1.45 -14.90
CA VAL A 143 -4.74 -0.88 -15.69
C VAL A 143 -5.15 -0.93 -17.16
N SER A 144 -5.10 0.20 -17.85
CA SER A 144 -5.58 0.30 -19.24
C SER A 144 -4.72 -0.50 -20.22
N HIS A 145 -3.45 -0.76 -19.90
CA HIS A 145 -2.53 -1.52 -20.73
C HIS A 145 -1.87 -2.68 -19.97
N ALA A 146 -1.67 -3.79 -20.66
CA ALA A 146 -0.79 -4.87 -20.25
C ALA A 146 0.60 -4.67 -20.84
N ILE A 147 1.64 -5.14 -20.15
CA ILE A 147 2.99 -5.09 -20.69
C ILE A 147 3.37 -6.41 -21.37
N LYS A 148 3.84 -6.35 -22.62
CA LYS A 148 4.27 -7.47 -23.44
C LYS A 148 5.63 -7.17 -24.05
N THR A 149 6.68 -7.48 -23.29
CA THR A 149 8.05 -7.34 -23.77
C THR A 149 8.47 -8.58 -24.58
N PRO A 150 9.55 -8.51 -25.38
CA PRO A 150 10.09 -9.66 -26.11
C PRO A 150 10.50 -10.83 -25.21
N ALA A 151 10.91 -10.53 -23.97
CA ALA A 151 11.29 -11.53 -22.97
C ALA A 151 10.09 -12.31 -22.39
N LEU A 152 8.86 -11.85 -22.63
CA LEU A 152 7.65 -12.50 -22.15
C LEU A 152 7.08 -13.43 -23.20
N ALA A 153 6.59 -14.61 -22.79
CA ALA A 153 5.82 -15.52 -23.65
C ALA A 153 4.39 -15.01 -23.90
N GLU A 154 3.76 -14.35 -22.92
CA GLU A 154 2.40 -13.77 -23.00
C GLU A 154 2.36 -12.36 -22.36
N PRO A 155 1.39 -11.49 -22.74
CA PRO A 155 1.24 -10.17 -22.11
C PRO A 155 0.99 -10.30 -20.60
N HIS A 156 1.77 -9.60 -19.79
CA HIS A 156 1.56 -9.54 -18.36
C HIS A 156 0.39 -8.60 -18.03
N ARG A 157 -0.67 -9.19 -17.47
CA ARG A 157 -1.80 -8.46 -16.88
C ARG A 157 -1.71 -8.57 -15.37
N ALA A 158 -1.87 -7.46 -14.66
CA ALA A 158 -1.85 -7.44 -13.20
C ALA A 158 -2.80 -8.52 -12.61
N ASN A 159 -2.25 -9.46 -11.82
CA ASN A 159 -3.00 -10.62 -11.31
C ASN A 159 -3.89 -10.32 -10.08
N VAL A 160 -3.83 -9.10 -9.54
CA VAL A 160 -4.51 -8.77 -8.28
C VAL A 160 -5.61 -7.77 -8.56
N GLN A 161 -6.86 -8.17 -8.34
CA GLN A 161 -8.03 -7.30 -8.53
C GLN A 161 -8.34 -6.44 -7.31
N SER A 162 -7.68 -6.67 -6.16
CA SER A 162 -7.77 -5.80 -4.98
C SER A 162 -6.59 -5.99 -4.05
N ASP A 163 -6.02 -4.90 -3.53
CA ASP A 163 -5.07 -4.94 -2.41
C ASP A 163 -5.73 -4.31 -1.16
N ALA A 164 -5.07 -4.35 -0.02
CA ALA A 164 -5.65 -3.89 1.25
C ALA A 164 -5.90 -2.37 1.32
N ASN A 165 -5.49 -1.62 0.28
CA ASN A 165 -4.85 -0.32 0.43
C ASN A 165 -4.57 0.35 -0.96
N PRO A 166 -5.02 1.59 -1.24
CA PRO A 166 -4.70 2.38 -2.44
C PRO A 166 -3.23 2.50 -2.81
N GLU A 167 -2.33 2.87 -1.88
CA GLU A 167 -0.88 2.95 -2.16
C GLU A 167 -0.36 1.60 -2.65
N ARG A 168 -0.74 0.50 -1.99
CA ARG A 168 -0.31 -0.85 -2.34
C ARG A 168 -0.93 -1.32 -3.64
N ALA A 169 -2.19 -0.99 -3.90
CA ALA A 169 -2.87 -1.28 -5.15
C ALA A 169 -2.16 -0.58 -6.31
N LEU A 170 -1.92 0.73 -6.19
CA LEU A 170 -1.20 1.53 -7.18
C LEU A 170 0.25 1.06 -7.35
N ARG A 171 0.98 0.87 -6.26
CA ARG A 171 2.37 0.37 -6.30
C ARG A 171 2.45 -0.99 -6.96
N ARG A 172 1.50 -1.88 -6.69
CA ARG A 172 1.47 -3.21 -7.32
C ARG A 172 1.16 -3.10 -8.81
N ALA A 173 0.23 -2.24 -9.20
CA ALA A 173 -0.09 -1.96 -10.60
C ALA A 173 1.16 -1.47 -11.35
N ILE A 174 1.83 -0.44 -10.82
CA ILE A 174 3.06 0.14 -11.38
C ILE A 174 4.17 -0.89 -11.45
N ARG A 175 4.44 -1.61 -10.35
CA ARG A 175 5.49 -2.63 -10.30
C ARG A 175 5.26 -3.75 -11.32
N GLY A 176 4.00 -4.09 -11.58
CA GLY A 176 3.62 -5.05 -12.63
C GLY A 176 4.01 -4.60 -14.04
N LEU A 177 4.19 -3.30 -14.28
CA LEU A 177 4.69 -2.77 -15.55
C LEU A 177 6.22 -2.60 -15.49
N THR A 178 6.72 -1.90 -14.46
CA THR A 178 8.13 -1.50 -14.38
C THR A 178 9.08 -2.67 -14.20
N SER A 179 8.65 -3.79 -13.59
CA SER A 179 9.51 -4.97 -13.42
C SER A 179 9.83 -5.64 -14.76
N TYR A 180 8.84 -5.80 -15.65
CA TYR A 180 9.06 -6.43 -16.96
C TYR A 180 9.72 -5.49 -17.96
N TYR A 181 9.49 -4.18 -17.81
CA TYR A 181 10.26 -3.17 -18.52
C TYR A 181 11.75 -3.33 -18.22
N ARG A 182 12.14 -3.28 -16.92
CA ARG A 182 13.54 -3.42 -16.49
C ARG A 182 14.13 -4.72 -16.99
N LEU A 183 13.42 -5.85 -16.82
CA LEU A 183 13.88 -7.16 -17.28
C LEU A 183 14.21 -7.19 -18.78
N ALA A 184 13.40 -6.55 -19.61
CA ALA A 184 13.62 -6.52 -21.05
C ALA A 184 14.78 -5.61 -21.45
N VAL A 185 14.90 -4.45 -20.80
CA VAL A 185 16.04 -3.52 -21.00
C VAL A 185 17.35 -4.16 -20.55
N ASP A 186 17.36 -4.83 -19.40
CA ASP A 186 18.52 -5.57 -18.87
C ASP A 186 18.92 -6.73 -19.82
N ALA A 187 17.96 -7.29 -20.56
CA ALA A 187 18.21 -8.28 -21.61
C ALA A 187 18.65 -7.68 -22.97
N GLY A 188 18.81 -6.35 -23.05
CA GLY A 188 19.30 -5.62 -24.23
C GLY A 188 18.21 -5.20 -25.22
N HIS A 189 16.93 -5.30 -24.86
CA HIS A 189 15.85 -4.83 -25.72
C HIS A 189 15.56 -3.34 -25.52
N SER A 190 15.46 -2.60 -26.62
CA SER A 190 15.04 -1.19 -26.58
C SER A 190 13.54 -1.06 -26.30
N PRO A 191 13.14 -0.16 -25.38
CA PRO A 191 11.74 0.13 -25.12
C PRO A 191 10.97 0.53 -26.39
N SER A 192 9.76 0.00 -26.58
CA SER A 192 8.87 0.36 -27.69
C SER A 192 7.44 0.58 -27.20
N GLY A 193 6.68 1.44 -27.89
CA GLY A 193 5.25 1.60 -27.70
C GLY A 193 4.47 0.29 -27.81
N ASP A 194 4.93 -0.62 -28.67
CA ASP A 194 4.31 -1.93 -28.91
C ASP A 194 4.36 -2.86 -27.69
N TRP A 195 5.15 -2.52 -26.67
CA TRP A 195 5.18 -3.29 -25.42
C TRP A 195 3.93 -3.04 -24.57
N LEU A 196 3.17 -1.98 -24.82
CA LEU A 196 1.95 -1.67 -24.07
C LEU A 196 0.75 -1.99 -24.94
N ILE A 197 0.04 -3.06 -24.60
CA ILE A 197 -1.14 -3.52 -25.34
C ILE A 197 -2.39 -3.15 -24.54
N PRO A 198 -3.40 -2.49 -25.14
CA PRO A 198 -4.64 -2.18 -24.45
C PRO A 198 -5.29 -3.43 -23.85
N THR A 199 -5.65 -3.36 -22.56
CA THR A 199 -6.22 -4.50 -21.83
C THR A 199 -7.53 -4.99 -22.46
N GLU A 200 -8.29 -4.09 -23.08
CA GLU A 200 -9.56 -4.38 -23.77
C GLU A 200 -9.36 -5.25 -25.02
N GLU A 201 -8.22 -5.14 -25.70
CA GLU A 201 -7.90 -5.93 -26.90
C GLU A 201 -7.50 -7.38 -26.56
N LEU A 202 -7.10 -7.63 -25.32
CA LEU A 202 -6.53 -8.91 -24.92
C LEU A 202 -7.58 -9.98 -24.60
N GLY A 203 -8.87 -9.72 -24.78
CA GLY A 203 -9.96 -10.68 -24.49
C GLY A 203 -10.00 -11.12 -23.01
N PRO A 204 -10.81 -12.12 -22.64
CA PRO A 204 -10.85 -12.61 -21.26
C PRO A 204 -9.49 -13.14 -20.79
N LYS A 205 -9.17 -12.95 -19.51
CA LYS A 205 -7.93 -13.50 -18.94
C LYS A 205 -7.91 -15.02 -19.14
N PRO A 206 -6.80 -15.62 -19.60
CA PRO A 206 -6.66 -17.06 -19.62
C PRO A 206 -6.79 -17.58 -18.18
N LYS A 207 -7.59 -18.62 -18.00
CA LYS A 207 -7.64 -19.33 -16.72
C LYS A 207 -6.44 -20.26 -16.67
N TYR A 208 -5.80 -20.37 -15.52
CA TYR A 208 -4.75 -21.36 -15.30
C TYR A 208 -5.16 -22.26 -14.13
N ASP A 209 -4.86 -23.55 -14.24
CA ASP A 209 -5.08 -24.49 -13.15
C ASP A 209 -4.15 -24.19 -11.97
N ALA A 210 -4.32 -24.92 -10.86
CA ALA A 210 -3.47 -24.76 -9.67
C ALA A 210 -1.98 -25.08 -9.91
N VAL A 211 -1.64 -25.65 -11.07
CA VAL A 211 -0.28 -26.06 -11.48
C VAL A 211 0.30 -25.09 -12.53
N GLY A 212 -0.47 -24.11 -13.01
CA GLY A 212 -0.04 -23.09 -13.97
C GLY A 212 -0.29 -23.43 -15.44
N HIS A 213 -1.05 -24.48 -15.77
CA HIS A 213 -1.43 -24.79 -17.16
C HIS A 213 -2.68 -24.04 -17.58
N ARG A 214 -2.72 -23.59 -18.84
CA ARG A 214 -3.87 -22.86 -19.40
C ARG A 214 -5.09 -23.77 -19.50
N ILE A 215 -6.21 -23.32 -18.93
CA ILE A 215 -7.52 -23.94 -19.02
C ILE A 215 -8.29 -23.24 -20.15
N SER A 216 -8.70 -24.02 -21.15
CA SER A 216 -9.52 -23.56 -22.29
C SER A 216 -10.87 -22.98 -21.87
#